data_AF-A0A1F9BZ85-F1
#
_entry.id   AF-A0A1F9BZ85-F1
#
_cell.length_a   1.000
_cell.length_b   1.000
_cell.length_c   1.000
_cell.angle_alpha   90.00
_cell.angle_beta   90.00
_cell.angle_gamma   90.00
#
_symmetry.space_group_name_H-M   'P 1'
#
loop_
_entity.id
_entity.type
_entity.pdbx_description
1 polymer ?
#
loop_
_entity_poly.entity_id
_entity_poly.type
_entity_poly.pdbx_seq_one_letter_code
_entity_poly.pdbx_strand_id
1 'polypeptide(L)'
;MISPKRLIIEYEDGSRKVTEFTQLDNQTWLELSRSGLCPPPPKKTLDHYVLMRWKDGWQEVVGISKMTAELWRYYTLERTEEVGRMAFDVAEDYPLLFLVKRLPRQIESLFLVGRKGSKGYTLEEKRAVKEGDKIEHILYDKKDSSPCERAEGWVAEIKEQLKAEMKKKGLTSEQLLSLDDHQKLQAYFDFAKALGIRGMEKQEDVYGFIQLMAENLLASKE
;
A
#
# COMPACT_ATOMS: atom_id res chain seq x y z
N MET A 1 -12.11 -14.13 5.38
CA MET A 1 -12.59 -12.92 6.08
C MET A 1 -14.09 -13.07 6.23
N ILE A 2 -14.68 -12.72 7.38
CA ILE A 2 -16.15 -12.74 7.49
C ILE A 2 -16.62 -11.42 6.87
N SER A 3 -17.11 -11.49 5.64
CA SER A 3 -17.74 -10.33 5.03
C SER A 3 -19.16 -10.18 5.57
N PRO A 4 -19.58 -8.98 5.99
CA PRO A 4 -20.92 -8.77 6.51
C PRO A 4 -21.94 -9.05 5.41
N LYS A 5 -22.95 -9.87 5.73
CA LYS A 5 -24.04 -10.17 4.78
C LYS A 5 -25.11 -9.08 4.79
N ARG A 6 -25.43 -8.56 5.99
CA ARG A 6 -26.52 -7.62 6.21
C ARG A 6 -26.14 -6.61 7.29
N LEU A 7 -26.69 -5.41 7.19
CA LEU A 7 -26.67 -4.41 8.26
C LEU A 7 -28.05 -4.43 8.93
N ILE A 8 -28.07 -4.59 10.25
CA ILE A 8 -29.29 -4.56 11.07
C ILE A 8 -29.21 -3.34 11.97
N ILE A 9 -30.18 -2.43 11.84
CA ILE A 9 -30.34 -1.26 12.70
C ILE A 9 -31.50 -1.58 13.65
N GLU A 10 -31.21 -1.64 14.95
CA GLU A 10 -32.20 -1.83 16.01
C GLU A 10 -32.41 -0.49 16.72
N TYR A 11 -33.68 -0.07 16.80
CA TYR A 11 -34.09 1.16 17.45
C TYR A 11 -34.47 0.88 18.91
N GLU A 12 -34.50 1.93 19.75
CA GLU A 12 -34.85 1.80 21.18
C GLU A 12 -36.28 1.28 21.42
N ASP A 13 -37.17 1.46 20.44
CA ASP A 13 -38.54 0.90 20.45
C ASP A 13 -38.60 -0.60 20.11
N GLY A 14 -37.44 -1.24 19.87
CA GLY A 14 -37.31 -2.64 19.50
C GLY A 14 -37.59 -2.92 18.02
N SER A 15 -37.92 -1.91 17.21
CA SER A 15 -38.07 -2.08 15.77
C SER A 15 -36.72 -2.31 15.09
N ARG A 16 -36.73 -3.03 13.97
CA ARG A 16 -35.52 -3.39 13.23
C ARG A 16 -35.66 -3.04 11.75
N LYS A 17 -34.63 -2.41 11.19
CA LYS A 17 -34.42 -2.31 9.75
C LYS A 17 -33.26 -3.18 9.34
N VAL A 18 -33.47 -3.97 8.28
CA VAL A 18 -32.45 -4.84 7.70
C VAL A 18 -32.21 -4.39 6.27
N THR A 19 -30.95 -4.20 5.93
CA THR A 19 -30.53 -3.97 4.55
C THR A 19 -29.44 -4.97 4.17
N GLU A 20 -29.45 -5.43 2.93
CA GLU A 20 -28.37 -6.26 2.41
C GLU A 20 -27.11 -5.40 2.29
N PHE A 21 -25.96 -5.96 2.67
CA PHE A 21 -24.73 -5.16 2.72
C PHE A 21 -24.30 -4.67 1.32
N THR A 22 -24.66 -5.44 0.28
CA THR A 22 -24.44 -5.09 -1.13
C THR A 22 -25.29 -3.90 -1.61
N GLN A 23 -26.28 -3.47 -0.84
CA GLN A 23 -27.14 -2.33 -1.14
C GLN A 23 -26.68 -1.04 -0.43
N LEU A 24 -25.63 -1.12 0.39
CA LEU A 24 -25.06 0.05 1.03
C LEU A 24 -24.36 0.93 0.00
N ASP A 25 -24.53 2.24 0.13
CA ASP A 25 -23.72 3.19 -0.61
C ASP A 25 -22.27 3.20 -0.09
N ASN A 26 -21.34 3.69 -0.93
CA ASN A 26 -19.91 3.70 -0.61
C ASN A 26 -19.56 4.55 0.62
N GLN A 27 -20.34 5.58 0.94
CA GLN A 27 -20.07 6.42 2.10
C GLN A 27 -20.41 5.66 3.39
N THR A 28 -21.61 5.07 3.46
CA THR A 28 -22.01 4.23 4.60
C THR A 28 -21.06 3.07 4.82
N TRP A 29 -20.65 2.39 3.75
CA TRP A 29 -19.65 1.31 3.83
C TRP A 29 -18.32 1.83 4.41
N LEU A 30 -17.82 2.97 3.91
CA LEU A 30 -16.58 3.57 4.42
C LEU A 30 -16.67 3.91 5.91
N GLU A 31 -17.79 4.46 6.38
CA GLU A 31 -18.00 4.79 7.80
C GLU A 31 -18.00 3.54 8.70
N LEU A 32 -18.67 2.47 8.27
CA LEU A 32 -18.66 1.18 8.98
C LEU A 32 -17.24 0.58 9.03
N SER A 33 -16.48 0.69 7.94
CA SER A 33 -15.11 0.17 7.89
C SER A 33 -14.15 0.91 8.81
N ARG A 34 -14.27 2.23 8.90
CA ARG A 34 -13.50 3.07 9.84
C ARG A 34 -13.79 2.72 11.30
N SER A 35 -14.99 2.22 11.56
CA SER A 35 -15.43 1.72 12.87
C SER A 35 -14.97 0.27 13.14
N GLY A 36 -14.23 -0.35 12.20
CA GLY A 36 -13.73 -1.73 12.33
C GLY A 36 -14.80 -2.81 12.15
N LEU A 37 -16.00 -2.44 11.69
CA LEU A 37 -17.14 -3.36 11.57
C LEU A 37 -17.12 -4.17 10.27
N CYS A 38 -16.41 -3.68 9.25
CA CYS A 38 -16.30 -4.33 7.96
C CYS A 38 -15.00 -3.93 7.24
N PRO A 39 -14.63 -4.65 6.17
CA PRO A 39 -13.54 -4.21 5.28
C PRO A 39 -13.92 -2.90 4.58
N PRO A 40 -12.96 -2.05 4.15
CA PRO A 40 -13.29 -0.86 3.38
C PRO A 40 -13.76 -1.23 1.96
N PRO A 41 -14.59 -0.37 1.31
CA PRO A 41 -14.99 -0.56 -0.08
C PRO A 41 -13.77 -0.57 -1.01
N PRO A 42 -13.83 -1.22 -2.19
CA PRO A 42 -12.76 -1.14 -3.16
C PRO A 42 -12.64 0.32 -3.63
N LYS A 43 -11.49 0.93 -3.36
CA LYS A 43 -11.21 2.32 -3.72
C LYS A 43 -10.65 2.38 -5.14
N LYS A 44 -10.89 3.49 -5.84
CA LYS A 44 -10.11 3.82 -7.05
C LYS A 44 -8.61 3.78 -6.70
N THR A 45 -7.82 3.17 -7.57
CA THR A 45 -6.35 3.20 -7.49
C THR A 45 -5.86 4.64 -7.39
N LEU A 46 -4.91 4.85 -6.48
CA LEU A 46 -4.16 6.10 -6.39
C LEU A 46 -3.08 6.15 -7.49
N ASP A 47 -2.48 7.32 -7.68
CA ASP A 47 -1.49 7.54 -8.73
C ASP A 47 -0.21 6.71 -8.51
N HIS A 48 0.21 6.60 -7.25
CA HIS A 48 1.39 5.83 -6.86
C HIS A 48 1.15 5.06 -5.55
N TYR A 49 1.94 4.00 -5.38
CA TYR A 49 2.05 3.22 -4.15
C TYR A 49 3.52 3.01 -3.82
N VAL A 50 3.86 3.12 -2.55
CA VAL A 50 5.20 2.81 -2.04
C VAL A 50 5.12 1.47 -1.33
N LEU A 51 5.74 0.45 -1.92
CA LEU A 51 5.97 -0.83 -1.28
C LEU A 51 7.32 -0.79 -0.56
N MET A 52 7.28 -1.06 0.74
CA MET A 52 8.44 -1.15 1.62
C MET A 52 8.76 -2.63 1.85
N ARG A 53 10.05 -2.99 1.79
CA ARG A 53 10.54 -4.33 2.14
C ARG A 53 11.39 -4.27 3.39
N TRP A 54 11.08 -5.11 4.37
CA TRP A 54 11.91 -5.29 5.56
C TRP A 54 12.84 -6.49 5.37
N LYS A 55 13.96 -6.47 6.09
CA LYS A 55 14.96 -7.55 6.12
C LYS A 55 14.39 -8.89 6.60
N ASP A 56 13.30 -8.88 7.37
CA ASP A 56 12.59 -10.07 7.84
C ASP A 56 11.63 -10.66 6.78
N GLY A 57 11.58 -10.07 5.57
CA GLY A 57 10.69 -10.47 4.48
C GLY A 57 9.29 -9.88 4.57
N TRP A 58 9.00 -9.07 5.60
CA TRP A 58 7.74 -8.34 5.69
C TRP A 58 7.62 -7.27 4.60
N GLN A 59 6.39 -7.02 4.16
CA GLN A 59 6.09 -6.02 3.14
C GLN A 59 4.87 -5.18 3.54
N GLU A 60 5.00 -3.86 3.44
CA GLU A 60 3.93 -2.90 3.70
C GLU A 60 3.82 -1.91 2.55
N VAL A 61 2.59 -1.48 2.28
CA VAL A 61 2.30 -0.52 1.23
C VAL A 61 1.60 0.70 1.80
N VAL A 62 1.91 1.86 1.22
CA VAL A 62 1.22 3.12 1.44
C VAL A 62 0.90 3.78 0.11
N GLY A 63 -0.29 4.37 0.03
CA GLY A 63 -0.79 5.04 -1.17
C GLY A 63 -0.42 6.53 -1.24
N ILE A 64 -0.11 7.03 -2.44
CA ILE A 64 0.18 8.44 -2.74
C ILE A 64 -0.77 8.92 -3.84
N SER A 65 -1.65 9.87 -3.52
CA SER A 65 -2.64 10.45 -4.44
C SER A 65 -2.10 11.66 -5.22
N LYS A 66 -0.81 11.63 -5.57
CA LYS A 66 -0.12 12.73 -6.27
C LYS A 66 0.36 12.24 -7.62
N MET A 67 0.13 13.04 -8.66
CA MET A 67 0.43 12.70 -10.05
C MET A 67 1.94 12.49 -10.31
N THR A 68 2.80 13.09 -9.48
CA THR A 68 4.22 12.79 -9.46
C THR A 68 4.64 12.42 -8.05
N ALA A 69 5.55 11.46 -7.94
CA ALA A 69 6.17 11.10 -6.69
C ALA A 69 7.61 10.65 -6.97
N GLU A 70 8.54 11.08 -6.13
CA GLU A 70 9.90 10.58 -6.12
C GLU A 70 10.46 10.64 -4.71
N LEU A 71 11.13 9.58 -4.26
CA LEU A 71 11.78 9.61 -2.97
C LEU A 71 12.88 10.68 -2.98
N TRP A 72 12.71 11.70 -2.13
CA TRP A 72 13.71 12.74 -1.91
C TRP A 72 14.73 12.28 -0.88
N ARG A 73 14.26 11.78 0.27
CA ARG A 73 15.12 11.37 1.39
C ARG A 73 14.45 10.29 2.22
N TYR A 74 15.25 9.33 2.68
CA TYR A 74 14.89 8.46 3.78
C TYR A 74 15.96 8.54 4.87
N TYR A 75 15.53 8.82 6.09
CA TYR A 75 16.41 8.89 7.25
C TYR A 75 15.69 8.41 8.50
N THR A 76 16.47 7.96 9.48
CA THR A 76 15.96 7.62 10.81
C THR A 76 16.50 8.61 11.83
N LEU A 77 15.64 8.97 12.77
CA LEU A 77 15.99 9.82 13.90
C LEU A 77 16.06 8.95 15.14
N GLU A 78 17.23 8.93 15.75
CA GLU A 78 17.50 8.27 17.02
C GLU A 78 17.59 9.36 18.10
N ARG A 79 16.68 9.27 19.07
CA ARG A 79 16.69 10.03 20.34
C ARG A 79 16.33 9.06 21.47
N THR A 80 15.19 9.26 22.13
CA THR A 80 14.58 8.29 23.04
C THR A 80 13.89 7.15 22.28
N GLU A 81 13.32 7.47 21.11
CA GLU A 81 12.70 6.52 20.19
C GLU A 81 13.39 6.61 18.82
N GLU A 82 13.30 5.53 18.06
CA GLU A 82 13.78 5.47 16.69
C GLU A 82 12.59 5.63 15.72
N VAL A 83 12.60 6.70 14.91
CA VAL A 83 11.54 6.96 13.93
C VAL A 83 12.12 7.18 12.55
N GLY A 84 11.62 6.45 11.55
CA GLY A 84 11.96 6.66 10.16
C GLY A 84 11.11 7.73 9.52
N ARG A 85 11.68 8.48 8.57
CA ARG A 85 11.02 9.54 7.83
C ARG A 85 11.30 9.39 6.35
N MET A 86 10.24 9.16 5.56
CA MET A 86 10.28 9.17 4.10
C MET A 86 9.72 10.49 3.59
N ALA A 87 10.54 11.26 2.90
CA ALA A 87 10.13 12.48 2.22
C ALA A 87 10.03 12.22 0.72
N PHE A 88 8.88 12.50 0.12
CA PHE A 88 8.63 12.40 -1.31
C PHE A 88 8.49 13.80 -1.92
N ASP A 89 9.22 14.02 -3.01
CA ASP A 89 8.97 15.11 -3.94
C ASP A 89 7.69 14.79 -4.72
N VAL A 90 6.74 15.73 -4.74
CA VAL A 90 5.45 15.55 -5.43
C VAL A 90 5.14 16.70 -6.40
N ALA A 91 6.16 17.51 -6.74
CA ALA A 91 6.03 18.70 -7.58
C ALA A 91 4.98 19.72 -7.07
N GLU A 92 4.88 19.84 -5.74
CA GLU A 92 4.09 20.85 -5.03
C GLU A 92 5.01 21.67 -4.12
N ASP A 93 4.45 22.70 -3.46
CA ASP A 93 5.21 23.62 -2.60
C ASP A 93 5.91 22.92 -1.42
N TYR A 94 5.38 21.77 -0.97
CA TYR A 94 5.90 21.02 0.17
C TYR A 94 6.03 19.52 -0.13
N PRO A 95 7.09 18.86 0.37
CA PRO A 95 7.25 17.42 0.21
C PRO A 95 6.23 16.67 1.06
N LEU A 96 5.81 15.51 0.57
CA LEU A 96 4.96 14.59 1.32
C LEU A 96 5.81 13.79 2.31
N LEU A 97 5.43 13.77 3.59
CA LEU A 97 6.18 13.12 4.65
C LEU A 97 5.41 11.91 5.21
N PHE A 98 6.06 10.75 5.25
CA PHE A 98 5.56 9.56 5.93
C PHE A 98 6.47 9.18 7.10
N LEU A 99 5.86 8.75 8.21
CA LEU A 99 6.56 8.32 9.42
C LEU A 99 6.56 6.80 9.54
N VAL A 100 7.73 6.18 9.51
CA VAL A 100 7.91 4.75 9.74
C VAL A 100 8.19 4.50 11.21
N LYS A 101 7.24 3.89 11.92
CA LYS A 101 7.35 3.60 13.36
C LYS A 101 7.93 2.23 13.68
N ARG A 102 7.83 1.27 12.75
CA ARG A 102 8.30 -0.11 12.97
C ARG A 102 9.73 -0.27 12.47
N LEU A 103 10.67 -0.46 13.40
CA LEU A 103 12.06 -0.84 13.16
C LEU A 103 12.63 -0.18 11.89
N PRO A 104 12.67 1.16 11.81
CA PRO A 104 12.85 1.85 10.54
C PRO A 104 14.20 1.52 9.86
N ARG A 105 15.28 1.25 10.59
CA ARG A 105 16.56 0.75 10.02
C ARG A 105 16.52 -0.68 9.47
N GLN A 106 15.41 -1.41 9.63
CA GLN A 106 15.19 -2.74 9.05
C GLN A 106 14.52 -2.68 7.67
N ILE A 107 14.10 -1.50 7.20
CA ILE A 107 13.67 -1.37 5.80
C ILE A 107 14.92 -1.48 4.92
N GLU A 108 14.92 -2.48 4.05
CA GLU A 108 16.00 -2.76 3.10
C GLU A 108 15.81 -1.95 1.81
N SER A 109 14.56 -1.82 1.36
CA SER A 109 14.27 -1.20 0.07
C SER A 109 12.86 -0.63 -0.02
N LEU A 110 12.71 0.39 -0.87
CA LEU A 110 11.45 1.07 -1.18
C LEU A 110 11.19 0.99 -2.68
N PHE A 111 9.93 0.82 -3.05
CA PHE A 111 9.54 0.71 -4.45
C PHE A 111 8.31 1.55 -4.68
N LEU A 112 8.49 2.61 -5.43
CA LEU A 112 7.44 3.47 -5.88
C LEU A 112 6.89 2.90 -7.18
N VAL A 113 5.66 2.40 -7.15
CA VAL A 113 4.95 1.85 -8.30
C VAL A 113 3.84 2.80 -8.68
N GLY A 114 3.85 3.28 -9.93
CA GLY A 114 2.78 4.06 -10.51
C GLY A 114 2.33 3.48 -11.84
N ARG A 115 1.31 4.11 -12.45
CA ARG A 115 0.79 3.71 -13.78
C ARG A 115 1.79 3.91 -14.91
N LYS A 116 2.67 4.92 -14.79
CA LYS A 116 3.63 5.31 -15.83
C LYS A 116 5.02 4.68 -15.66
N GLY A 117 5.22 3.87 -14.63
CA GLY A 117 6.49 3.23 -14.35
C GLY A 117 6.73 3.01 -12.86
N SER A 118 7.87 2.42 -12.55
CA SER A 118 8.29 2.12 -11.18
C SER A 118 9.72 2.59 -10.91
N LYS A 119 10.00 3.00 -9.68
CA LYS A 119 11.34 3.35 -9.19
C LYS A 119 11.62 2.57 -7.92
N GLY A 120 12.83 2.03 -7.80
CA GLY A 120 13.27 1.29 -6.62
C GLY A 120 14.44 1.99 -5.96
N TYR A 121 14.51 1.88 -4.64
CA TYR A 121 15.48 2.56 -3.80
C TYR A 121 16.04 1.54 -2.83
N THR A 122 17.36 1.39 -2.81
CA THR A 122 18.05 0.61 -1.78
C THR A 122 18.35 1.52 -0.60
N LEU A 123 18.02 1.06 0.61
CA LEU A 123 18.19 1.82 1.83
C LEU A 123 19.36 1.25 2.63
N GLU A 124 20.51 1.88 2.47
CA GLU A 124 21.73 1.55 3.20
C GLU A 124 22.23 2.81 3.90
N GLU A 125 22.67 2.67 5.15
CA GLU A 125 23.16 3.81 5.91
C GLU A 125 24.39 4.41 5.22
N LYS A 126 24.26 5.66 4.77
CA LYS A 126 25.33 6.38 4.08
C LYS A 126 26.15 7.23 5.02
N ARG A 127 25.47 7.91 5.95
CA ARG A 127 26.08 8.78 6.96
C ARG A 127 25.17 8.94 8.17
N ALA A 128 25.79 9.20 9.32
CA ALA A 128 25.12 9.60 10.54
C ALA A 128 25.54 11.02 10.92
N VAL A 129 24.58 11.88 11.26
CA VAL A 129 24.82 13.27 11.68
C VAL A 129 24.33 13.42 13.11
N LYS A 130 25.22 13.81 14.02
CA LYS A 130 24.88 14.04 15.44
C LYS A 130 24.68 15.54 15.71
N GLU A 131 23.56 15.87 16.35
CA GLU A 131 23.21 17.23 16.76
C GLU A 131 22.61 17.19 18.18
N GLY A 132 23.43 17.51 19.19
CA GLY A 132 23.08 17.27 20.60
C GLY A 132 22.85 15.78 20.87
N ASP A 133 21.69 15.44 21.43
CA ASP A 133 21.26 14.06 21.72
C ASP A 133 20.55 13.37 20.54
N LYS A 134 20.40 14.07 19.41
CA LYS A 134 19.80 13.54 18.19
C LYS A 134 20.89 12.94 17.31
N ILE A 135 20.69 11.71 16.85
CA ILE A 135 21.46 11.14 15.74
C ILE A 135 20.52 10.95 14.56
N GLU A 136 20.91 11.47 13.40
CA GLU A 136 20.19 11.31 12.15
C GLU A 136 20.97 10.39 11.23
N HIS A 137 20.46 9.17 11.03
CA HIS A 137 21.03 8.21 10.10
C HIS A 137 20.37 8.38 8.74
N ILE A 138 21.14 8.77 7.74
CA ILE A 138 20.65 9.03 6.38
C ILE A 138 20.88 7.76 5.55
N LEU A 139 19.79 7.12 5.15
CA LEU A 139 19.80 5.85 4.41
C LEU A 139 19.57 6.07 2.90
N TYR A 140 18.93 7.19 2.54
CA TYR A 140 18.81 7.63 1.16
C TYR A 140 18.72 9.15 1.10
N ASP A 141 19.44 9.76 0.17
CA ASP A 141 19.34 11.18 -0.17
C ASP A 141 19.47 11.31 -1.69
N LYS A 142 18.49 11.92 -2.35
CA LYS A 142 18.45 12.12 -3.81
C LYS A 142 19.67 12.91 -4.32
N LYS A 143 20.33 13.71 -3.47
CA LYS A 143 21.58 14.40 -3.83
C LYS A 143 22.76 13.45 -4.02
N ASP A 144 22.76 12.33 -3.28
CA ASP A 144 23.88 11.41 -3.15
C ASP A 144 23.54 10.00 -3.69
N SER A 145 22.35 9.83 -4.29
CA SER A 145 21.78 8.53 -4.65
C SER A 145 20.88 8.67 -5.87
N SER A 146 20.81 7.61 -6.68
CA SER A 146 19.83 7.47 -7.74
C SER A 146 18.91 6.27 -7.47
N PRO A 147 17.71 6.23 -8.09
CA PRO A 147 16.94 5.01 -8.18
C PRO A 147 17.78 3.87 -8.76
N CYS A 148 17.58 2.65 -8.26
CA CYS A 148 18.27 1.46 -8.73
C CYS A 148 17.44 0.70 -9.77
N GLU A 149 18.08 0.14 -10.80
CA GLU A 149 17.43 -0.65 -11.86
C GLU A 149 16.84 -1.99 -11.34
N ARG A 150 17.31 -2.47 -10.17
CA ARG A 150 16.74 -3.66 -9.50
C ARG A 150 15.23 -3.53 -9.22
N ALA A 151 14.68 -2.32 -9.29
CA ALA A 151 13.27 -2.00 -9.20
C ALA A 151 12.38 -2.81 -10.17
N GLU A 152 12.80 -2.93 -11.43
CA GLU A 152 12.01 -3.61 -12.45
C GLU A 152 11.92 -5.11 -12.18
N GLY A 153 13.03 -5.70 -11.73
CA GLY A 153 13.09 -7.11 -11.36
C GLY A 153 12.12 -7.47 -10.23
N TRP A 154 11.99 -6.61 -9.20
CA TRP A 154 11.10 -6.93 -8.08
C TRP A 154 9.61 -6.70 -8.41
N VAL A 155 9.29 -5.62 -9.12
CA VAL A 155 7.91 -5.40 -9.60
C VAL A 155 7.49 -6.54 -10.53
N ALA A 156 8.40 -7.02 -11.39
CA ALA A 156 8.17 -8.19 -12.21
C ALA A 156 7.96 -9.45 -11.35
N GLU A 157 8.75 -9.65 -10.29
CA GLU A 157 8.57 -10.76 -9.35
C GLU A 157 7.17 -10.74 -8.71
N ILE A 158 6.73 -9.59 -8.18
CA ILE A 158 5.40 -9.46 -7.57
C ILE A 158 4.30 -9.67 -8.62
N LYS A 159 4.48 -9.15 -9.84
CA LYS A 159 3.54 -9.39 -10.96
C LYS A 159 3.41 -10.88 -11.27
N GLU A 160 4.52 -11.60 -11.35
CA GLU A 160 4.52 -13.05 -11.63
C GLU A 160 3.94 -13.85 -10.47
N GLN A 161 4.24 -13.48 -9.21
CA GLN A 161 3.61 -14.09 -8.05
C GLN A 161 2.09 -13.85 -8.04
N LEU A 162 1.63 -12.62 -8.29
CA LEU A 162 0.20 -12.29 -8.38
C LEU A 162 -0.48 -13.10 -9.48
N LYS A 163 0.14 -13.18 -10.67
CA LYS A 163 -0.34 -13.97 -11.80
C LYS A 163 -0.43 -15.46 -11.46
N ALA A 164 0.54 -16.00 -10.74
CA ALA A 164 0.51 -17.39 -10.26
C ALA A 164 -0.65 -17.63 -9.29
N GLU A 165 -0.89 -16.71 -8.34
CA GLU A 165 -2.01 -16.80 -7.40
C GLU A 165 -3.37 -16.67 -8.09
N MET A 166 -3.48 -15.78 -9.07
CA MET A 166 -4.70 -15.65 -9.88
C MET A 166 -4.97 -16.92 -10.69
N LYS A 167 -3.93 -17.53 -11.30
CA LYS A 167 -4.04 -18.79 -12.02
C LYS A 167 -4.52 -19.94 -11.11
N LYS A 168 -4.04 -20.01 -9.85
CA LYS A 168 -4.52 -21.01 -8.86
C LYS A 168 -6.02 -20.88 -8.58
N LYS A 169 -6.56 -19.66 -8.67
CA LYS A 169 -8.00 -19.37 -8.52
C LYS A 169 -8.78 -19.38 -9.85
N GLY A 170 -8.14 -19.71 -10.97
CA GLY A 170 -8.77 -19.73 -12.30
C GLY A 170 -9.15 -18.34 -12.82
N LEU A 171 -8.46 -17.28 -12.38
CA LEU A 171 -8.75 -15.89 -12.73
C LEU A 171 -7.67 -15.29 -13.67
N THR A 172 -8.10 -14.47 -14.61
CA THR A 172 -7.26 -13.53 -15.38
C THR A 172 -7.35 -12.11 -14.79
N SER A 173 -6.46 -11.20 -15.21
CA SER A 173 -6.52 -9.79 -14.76
C SER A 173 -7.82 -9.11 -15.15
N GLU A 174 -8.30 -9.36 -16.36
CA GLU A 174 -9.57 -8.86 -16.85
C GLU A 174 -10.75 -9.38 -16.02
N GLN A 175 -10.76 -10.68 -15.70
CA GLN A 175 -11.81 -11.28 -14.87
C GLN A 175 -11.78 -10.71 -13.45
N LEU A 176 -10.60 -10.59 -12.85
CA LEU A 176 -10.42 -10.01 -11.51
C LEU A 176 -10.94 -8.57 -11.44
N LEU A 177 -10.64 -7.75 -12.44
CA LEU A 177 -11.07 -6.35 -12.49
C LEU A 177 -12.58 -6.23 -12.76
N SER A 178 -13.19 -7.23 -13.40
CA SER A 178 -14.62 -7.28 -13.72
C SER A 178 -15.49 -7.91 -12.62
N LEU A 179 -14.90 -8.49 -11.57
CA LEU A 179 -15.65 -9.01 -10.42
C LEU A 179 -16.45 -7.88 -9.75
N ASP A 180 -17.59 -8.25 -9.15
CA ASP A 180 -18.29 -7.34 -8.23
C ASP A 180 -17.40 -6.97 -7.04
N ASP A 181 -17.69 -5.83 -6.43
CA ASP A 181 -16.85 -5.22 -5.40
C ASP A 181 -16.59 -6.16 -4.22
N HIS A 182 -17.55 -6.99 -3.84
CA HIS A 182 -17.40 -7.91 -2.73
C HIS A 182 -16.46 -9.07 -3.08
N GLN A 183 -16.67 -9.70 -4.24
CA GLN A 183 -15.78 -10.75 -4.74
C GLN A 183 -14.35 -10.24 -4.97
N LYS A 184 -14.24 -9.01 -5.49
CA LYS A 184 -12.98 -8.31 -5.73
C LYS A 184 -12.21 -8.07 -4.44
N LEU A 185 -12.86 -7.58 -3.39
CA LEU A 185 -12.22 -7.38 -2.08
C LEU A 185 -11.70 -8.68 -1.48
N GLN A 186 -12.49 -9.76 -1.54
CA GLN A 186 -12.05 -11.07 -1.02
C GLN A 186 -10.86 -11.59 -1.83
N ALA A 187 -10.86 -11.43 -3.15
CA ALA A 187 -9.73 -11.79 -3.99
C ALA A 187 -8.47 -10.96 -3.66
N TYR A 188 -8.60 -9.63 -3.53
CA TYR A 188 -7.49 -8.73 -3.18
C TYR A 188 -6.89 -9.07 -1.82
N PHE A 189 -7.72 -9.36 -0.82
CA PHE A 189 -7.25 -9.80 0.47
C PHE A 189 -6.46 -11.12 0.39
N ASP A 190 -6.99 -12.12 -0.33
CA ASP A 190 -6.32 -13.41 -0.48
C ASP A 190 -4.97 -13.28 -1.18
N PHE A 191 -4.91 -12.46 -2.24
CA PHE A 191 -3.66 -12.19 -2.96
C PHE A 191 -2.66 -11.43 -2.11
N ALA A 192 -3.08 -10.37 -1.41
CA ALA A 192 -2.22 -9.64 -0.50
C ALA A 192 -1.65 -10.55 0.60
N LYS A 193 -2.47 -11.43 1.16
CA LYS A 193 -2.03 -12.42 2.15
C LYS A 193 -1.01 -13.40 1.58
N ALA A 194 -1.25 -13.92 0.37
CA ALA A 194 -0.33 -14.84 -0.30
C ALA A 194 1.01 -14.16 -0.64
N LEU A 195 1.00 -12.88 -1.00
CA LEU A 195 2.18 -12.07 -1.31
C LEU A 195 2.87 -11.51 -0.06
N GLY A 196 2.27 -11.67 1.13
CA GLY A 196 2.80 -11.10 2.38
C GLY A 196 2.69 -9.58 2.50
N ILE A 197 1.82 -8.94 1.72
CA ILE A 197 1.66 -7.48 1.65
C ILE A 197 0.61 -7.00 2.65
N ARG A 198 0.92 -5.93 3.38
CA ARG A 198 0.01 -5.30 4.35
C ARG A 198 -0.05 -3.80 4.18
N GLY A 199 -1.07 -3.16 4.74
CA GLY A 199 -1.15 -1.70 4.76
C GLY A 199 -0.24 -1.16 5.85
N MET A 200 0.51 -0.10 5.55
CA MET A 200 1.27 0.62 6.58
C MET A 200 0.32 1.27 7.59
N GLU A 201 -0.75 1.91 7.09
CA GLU A 201 -1.79 2.54 7.90
C GLU A 201 -3.20 2.09 7.51
N LYS A 202 -3.42 1.86 6.21
CA LYS A 202 -4.76 1.70 5.62
C LYS A 202 -4.82 0.42 4.79
N GLN A 203 -5.86 -0.38 5.01
CA GLN A 203 -6.08 -1.59 4.22
C GLN A 203 -6.45 -1.27 2.77
N GLU A 204 -7.05 -0.10 2.53
CA GLU A 204 -7.36 0.46 1.23
C GLU A 204 -6.13 0.57 0.33
N ASP A 205 -4.96 0.86 0.92
CA ASP A 205 -3.73 0.98 0.15
C ASP A 205 -3.27 -0.38 -0.39
N VAL A 206 -3.52 -1.45 0.35
CA VAL A 206 -3.28 -2.83 -0.11
C VAL A 206 -4.17 -3.15 -1.29
N TYR A 207 -5.47 -2.91 -1.16
CA TYR A 207 -6.43 -3.22 -2.21
C TYR A 207 -6.15 -2.43 -3.49
N GLY A 208 -5.87 -1.13 -3.33
CA GLY A 208 -5.48 -0.29 -4.46
C GLY A 208 -4.16 -0.72 -5.09
N PHE A 209 -3.18 -1.18 -4.30
CA PHE A 209 -1.94 -1.73 -4.84
C PHE A 209 -2.17 -2.99 -5.67
N ILE A 210 -2.93 -3.97 -5.15
CA ILE A 210 -3.26 -5.20 -5.89
C ILE A 210 -4.03 -4.86 -7.18
N GLN A 211 -4.96 -3.91 -7.12
CA GLN A 211 -5.68 -3.45 -8.30
C GLN A 211 -4.73 -2.82 -9.33
N LEU A 212 -3.83 -1.91 -8.92
CA LEU A 212 -2.84 -1.31 -9.81
C LEU A 212 -1.95 -2.37 -10.47
N MET A 213 -1.56 -3.40 -9.73
CA MET A 213 -0.75 -4.50 -10.27
C MET A 213 -1.54 -5.33 -11.29
N ALA A 214 -2.82 -5.57 -11.06
CA ALA A 214 -3.70 -6.24 -12.02
C ALA A 214 -3.92 -5.38 -13.28
N GLU A 215 -4.12 -4.07 -13.15
CA GLU A 215 -4.20 -3.11 -14.26
C GLU A 215 -2.90 -3.13 -15.10
N ASN A 216 -1.75 -3.08 -14.44
CA ASN A 216 -0.44 -3.15 -15.11
C ASN A 216 -0.23 -4.49 -15.83
N LEU A 217 -0.68 -5.61 -15.26
CA LEU A 217 -0.62 -6.93 -15.89
C LEU A 217 -1.54 -7.02 -17.13
N LEU A 218 -2.70 -6.36 -17.09
CA LEU A 218 -3.60 -6.29 -18.24
C LEU A 218 -2.98 -5.47 -19.38
N ALA A 219 -2.45 -4.29 -19.07
CA ALA A 219 -1.81 -3.42 -20.05
C ALA A 219 -0.52 -4.00 -20.68
N SER A 220 0.12 -4.97 -20.02
CA SER A 220 1.34 -5.62 -20.54
C SER A 220 1.05 -6.82 -21.48
N LYS A 221 -0.23 -7.15 -21.73
CA LYS A 221 -0.65 -8.22 -22.67
C LYS A 221 -0.91 -7.71 -24.09
N GLU A 222 -0.93 -6.39 -24.28
CA GLU A 222 -0.94 -5.71 -25.58
C GLU A 222 0.49 -5.42 -26.03
#